data_AF-A0A1C6R5E5-F1
#
_entry.id   AF-A0A1C6R5E5-F1
#
_cell.length_a   1.000
_cell.length_b   1.000
_cell.length_c   1.000
_cell.angle_alpha   90.00
_cell.angle_beta   90.00
_cell.angle_gamma   90.00
#
_symmetry.space_group_name_H-M   'P 1'
#
loop_
_entity.id
_entity.type
_entity.pdbx_description
1 polymer ?
#
loop_
_entity_poly.entity_id
_entity_poly.type
_entity_poly.pdbx_seq_one_letter_code
_entity_poly.pdbx_strand_id
1 'polypeptide(L)'
;MLADGGETIADLAVLRDQADVFGPVASTPTAWRLLADTDEAALASLRAARASGRAVAWLQAAETGEGIPAARAGVRELPGLVLDLDATLVTCHSEKDQVAPTYKGGFYVRDENPMIF
;
A
#
# COMPACT_ATOMS: atom_id res chain seq x y z
N MET A 1 1.38 5.95 3.92
CA MET A 1 0.52 7.08 4.30
C MET A 1 0.68 8.20 3.28
N LEU A 2 -0.39 8.56 2.56
CA LEU A 2 -0.45 9.84 1.85
C LEU A 2 -0.47 10.96 2.91
N ALA A 3 0.07 12.13 2.58
CA ALA A 3 0.32 13.20 3.55
C ALA A 3 -0.94 13.67 4.31
N ASP A 4 -2.14 13.39 3.79
CA ASP A 4 -3.42 13.78 4.38
C ASP A 4 -4.20 12.61 5.03
N GLY A 5 -3.55 11.48 5.29
CA GLY A 5 -4.18 10.36 6.03
C GLY A 5 -5.19 9.53 5.23
N GLY A 6 -5.27 9.69 3.91
CA GLY A 6 -6.04 8.78 3.05
C GLY A 6 -5.46 7.36 3.11
N GLU A 7 -6.29 6.42 3.53
CA GLU A 7 -5.96 4.99 3.65
C GLU A 7 -6.63 4.18 2.55
N THR A 8 -7.76 4.65 2.02
CA THR A 8 -8.53 3.96 0.98
C THR A 8 -9.07 4.90 -0.11
N ILE A 9 -9.35 4.36 -1.29
CA ILE A 9 -10.03 5.11 -2.38
C ILE A 9 -11.44 5.55 -1.96
N ALA A 10 -12.07 4.87 -1.00
CA ALA A 10 -13.38 5.24 -0.49
C ALA A 10 -13.36 6.58 0.25
N ASP A 11 -12.19 6.99 0.77
CA ASP A 11 -12.01 8.25 1.51
C ASP A 11 -12.25 9.48 0.61
N LEU A 12 -12.25 9.32 -0.72
CA LEU A 12 -12.69 10.36 -1.66
C LEU A 12 -14.12 10.86 -1.38
N ALA A 13 -14.98 10.01 -0.79
CA ALA A 13 -16.32 10.43 -0.42
C ALA A 13 -16.29 11.54 0.65
N VAL A 14 -15.39 11.42 1.64
CA VAL A 14 -15.22 12.42 2.71
C VAL A 14 -14.76 13.76 2.14
N LEU A 15 -13.82 13.74 1.18
CA LEU A 15 -13.33 14.96 0.53
C LEU A 15 -14.43 15.65 -0.30
N ARG A 16 -15.25 14.86 -1.00
CA ARG A 16 -16.35 15.38 -1.82
C ARG A 16 -17.45 16.02 -0.98
N ASP A 17 -17.67 15.52 0.24
CA ASP A 17 -18.65 16.09 1.17
C ASP A 17 -18.17 17.44 1.77
N GLN A 18 -16.92 17.85 1.50
CA GLN A 18 -16.33 19.13 1.90
C GLN A 18 -15.91 19.98 0.69
N ALA A 19 -16.83 20.14 -0.28
CA ALA A 19 -16.56 20.85 -1.53
C ALA A 19 -16.08 22.31 -1.34
N ASP A 20 -16.45 22.98 -0.25
CA ASP A 20 -16.01 24.35 0.04
C ASP A 20 -14.51 24.45 0.35
N VAL A 21 -13.88 23.35 0.79
CA VAL A 21 -12.44 23.28 1.12
C VAL A 21 -11.65 22.72 -0.06
N PHE A 22 -12.14 21.66 -0.69
CA PHE A 22 -11.39 20.88 -1.67
C PHE A 22 -11.80 21.12 -3.13
N GLY A 23 -12.90 21.85 -3.36
CA GLY A 23 -13.46 22.05 -4.69
C GLY A 23 -14.06 20.77 -5.27
N PRO A 24 -14.16 20.67 -6.62
CA PRO A 24 -14.70 19.48 -7.28
C PRO A 24 -13.83 18.24 -7.06
N VAL A 25 -14.39 17.22 -6.40
CA VAL A 25 -13.74 15.93 -6.16
C VAL A 25 -14.37 14.84 -7.03
N ALA A 26 -13.55 14.01 -7.67
CA ALA A 26 -14.00 12.89 -8.48
C ALA A 26 -14.79 11.87 -7.63
N SER A 27 -15.84 11.28 -8.22
CA SER A 27 -16.51 10.15 -7.60
C SER A 27 -15.61 8.91 -7.59
N THR A 28 -15.82 8.00 -6.63
CA THR A 28 -15.08 6.73 -6.55
C THR A 28 -15.07 5.94 -7.88
N PRO A 29 -16.20 5.76 -8.61
CA PRO A 29 -16.17 5.09 -9.90
C PRO A 29 -15.35 5.83 -10.97
N THR A 30 -15.36 7.17 -10.97
CA THR A 30 -14.56 7.96 -11.90
C THR A 30 -13.07 7.81 -11.59
N ALA A 31 -12.68 7.84 -10.32
CA ALA A 31 -11.31 7.58 -9.90
C ALA A 31 -10.84 6.19 -10.31
N TRP A 32 -11.68 5.15 -10.14
CA TRP A 32 -11.35 3.79 -10.57
C TRP A 32 -11.13 3.66 -12.08
N ARG A 33 -11.94 4.34 -12.91
CA ARG A 33 -11.74 4.31 -14.36
C ARG A 33 -10.42 4.96 -14.77
N LEU A 34 -10.05 6.08 -14.15
CA LEU A 34 -8.75 6.73 -14.38
C LEU A 34 -7.59 5.78 -14.02
N LEU A 35 -7.69 5.09 -12.88
CA LEU A 35 -6.67 4.13 -12.45
C LEU A 35 -6.59 2.93 -13.41
N ALA A 36 -7.72 2.44 -13.90
CA ALA A 36 -7.75 1.35 -14.87
C ALA A 36 -7.14 1.73 -16.23
N ASP A 37 -7.20 3.01 -16.60
CA ASP A 37 -6.64 3.57 -17.83
C ASP A 37 -5.17 4.02 -17.67
N THR A 38 -4.57 3.83 -16.50
CA THR A 38 -3.19 4.26 -16.24
C THR A 38 -2.22 3.36 -17.00
N ASP A 39 -1.50 3.93 -17.96
CA ASP A 39 -0.44 3.27 -18.71
C ASP A 39 0.93 3.35 -18.03
N GLU A 40 1.95 2.74 -18.64
CA GLU A 40 3.32 2.75 -18.09
C GLU A 40 3.94 4.14 -18.04
N ALA A 41 3.58 5.04 -18.96
CA ALA A 41 4.11 6.40 -18.97
C ALA A 41 3.54 7.23 -17.81
N ALA A 42 2.22 7.14 -17.60
CA ALA A 42 1.55 7.73 -16.44
C ALA A 42 2.11 7.15 -15.13
N LEU A 43 2.31 5.83 -15.07
CA LEU A 43 2.88 5.18 -13.90
C LEU A 43 4.32 5.63 -13.61
N ALA A 44 5.15 5.80 -14.64
CA ALA A 44 6.49 6.35 -14.49
C ALA A 44 6.46 7.79 -13.96
N SER A 45 5.56 8.62 -14.48
CA SER A 45 5.37 10.00 -14.02
C SER A 45 4.93 10.05 -12.55
N LEU A 46 3.97 9.22 -12.15
CA LEU A 46 3.53 9.09 -10.76
C LEU A 46 4.66 8.66 -9.82
N ARG A 47 5.48 7.69 -10.24
CA ARG A 47 6.67 7.25 -9.48
C ARG A 47 7.67 8.41 -9.30
N ALA A 48 7.93 9.18 -10.35
CA ALA A 48 8.83 10.33 -10.29
C ALA A 48 8.29 11.43 -9.36
N ALA A 49 7.00 11.77 -9.47
CA ALA A 49 6.34 12.74 -8.61
C ALA A 49 6.41 12.30 -7.12
N ARG A 50 6.11 11.03 -6.83
CA ARG A 50 6.22 10.47 -5.47
C ARG A 50 7.66 10.51 -4.95
N ALA A 51 8.65 10.23 -5.80
CA ALA A 51 10.05 10.29 -5.41
C ALA A 51 10.47 11.73 -5.03
N SER A 52 10.05 12.72 -5.83
CA SER A 52 10.29 14.14 -5.54
C SER A 52 9.62 14.58 -4.24
N GLY A 53 8.33 14.27 -4.06
CA GLY A 53 7.60 14.59 -2.83
C GLY A 53 8.24 13.96 -1.58
N ARG A 54 8.69 12.70 -1.68
CA ARG A 54 9.43 12.04 -0.60
C ARG A 54 10.73 12.77 -0.27
N ALA A 55 11.49 13.21 -1.27
CA ALA A 55 12.74 13.92 -1.03
C ALA A 55 12.50 15.21 -0.21
N VAL A 56 11.45 15.96 -0.55
CA VAL A 56 11.05 17.16 0.20
C VAL A 56 10.63 16.81 1.63
N ALA A 57 9.78 15.80 1.81
CA ALA A 57 9.34 15.37 3.14
C ALA A 57 10.51 14.93 4.03
N TRP A 58 11.51 14.23 3.48
CA TRP A 58 12.70 13.83 4.22
C TRP A 58 13.58 15.02 4.62
N LEU A 59 13.73 16.02 3.74
CA LEU A 59 14.45 17.25 4.06
C LEU A 59 13.77 17.99 5.22
N GLN A 60 12.44 18.15 5.14
CA GLN A 60 11.66 18.81 6.19
C GLN A 60 11.76 18.06 7.53
N ALA A 61 11.65 16.73 7.52
CA ALA A 61 11.83 15.93 8.72
C ALA A 61 13.22 16.14 9.34
N ALA A 62 14.27 16.16 8.50
CA ALA A 62 15.63 16.43 8.96
C ALA A 62 15.79 17.85 9.55
N GLU A 63 15.13 18.85 8.98
CA GLU A 63 15.13 20.24 9.49
C GLU A 63 14.46 20.36 10.86
N THR A 64 13.38 19.62 11.10
CA THR A 64 12.66 19.67 12.39
C THR A 64 13.44 19.02 13.55
N GLY A 65 14.42 18.16 13.26
CA GLY A 65 15.20 17.45 14.27
C GLY A 65 14.41 16.40 15.06
N GLU A 66 13.09 16.35 14.91
CA GLU A 66 12.25 15.25 15.36
C GLU A 66 12.47 14.09 14.39
N GLY A 67 13.02 12.98 14.89
CA GLY A 67 13.24 11.78 14.08
C GLY A 67 11.92 11.21 13.51
N ILE A 68 12.01 10.06 12.84
CA ILE A 68 10.79 9.37 12.37
C ILE A 68 9.87 9.11 13.57
N PRO A 69 8.58 9.52 13.52
CA PRO A 69 7.65 9.30 14.62
C PRO A 69 7.57 7.83 15.02
N ALA A 70 7.44 7.57 16.33
CA ALA A 70 7.30 6.22 16.84
C ALA A 70 6.03 5.56 16.27
N ALA A 71 6.19 4.38 15.68
CA ALA A 71 5.04 3.59 15.22
C ALA A 71 4.24 3.08 16.43
N ARG A 72 2.92 3.01 16.31
CA ARG A 72 2.03 2.56 17.39
C ARG A 72 1.17 1.37 16.97
N ALA A 73 0.95 0.45 17.90
CA ALA A 73 -0.06 -0.60 17.80
C ALA A 73 -1.04 -0.43 18.97
N GLY A 74 -2.20 0.17 18.69
CA GLY A 74 -3.10 0.67 19.73
C GLY A 74 -2.43 1.76 20.57
N VAL A 75 -2.49 1.64 21.90
CA VAL A 75 -1.84 2.61 22.81
C VAL A 75 -0.33 2.42 22.94
N ARG A 76 0.24 1.33 22.44
CA ARG A 76 1.67 0.98 22.62
C ARG A 76 2.54 1.49 21.49
N GLU A 77 3.66 2.13 21.83
CA GLU A 77 4.74 2.44 20.89
C GLU A 77 5.60 1.20 20.60
N LEU A 78 5.96 1.02 19.34
CA LEU A 78 6.81 -0.06 18.86
C LEU A 78 8.27 0.41 18.79
N PRO A 79 9.23 -0.37 19.32
CA PRO A 79 10.63 0.03 19.29
C PRO A 79 11.20 -0.09 17.86
N GLY A 80 11.98 0.92 17.46
CA GLY A 80 12.72 0.92 16.20
C GLY A 80 11.89 1.30 14.97
N LEU A 81 12.47 1.07 13.79
CA LEU A 81 11.84 1.35 12.51
C LEU A 81 10.83 0.25 12.18
N VAL A 82 9.57 0.63 11.99
CA VAL A 82 8.52 -0.30 11.54
C VAL A 82 8.30 -0.13 10.04
N LEU A 83 8.49 -1.23 9.32
CA LEU A 83 8.17 -1.32 7.89
C LEU A 83 6.77 -1.91 7.76
N ASP A 84 5.82 -1.08 7.33
CA ASP A 84 4.49 -1.53 6.97
C ASP A 84 4.52 -2.12 5.55
N LEU A 85 4.24 -3.42 5.45
CA LEU A 85 4.27 -4.16 4.20
C LEU A 85 2.89 -4.79 3.97
N ASP A 86 2.11 -4.19 3.07
CA ASP A 86 0.92 -4.84 2.55
C ASP A 86 1.32 -5.79 1.42
N ALA A 87 1.19 -7.10 1.66
CA ALA A 87 1.51 -8.14 0.70
C ALA A 87 0.29 -9.03 0.45
N THR A 88 -0.05 -9.17 -0.83
CA THR A 88 -0.96 -10.21 -1.30
C THR A 88 -0.15 -11.47 -1.56
N LEU A 89 -0.57 -12.60 -0.98
CA LEU A 89 0.06 -13.88 -1.29
C LEU A 89 -0.28 -14.25 -2.73
N VAL A 90 0.73 -14.39 -3.58
CA VAL A 90 0.60 -14.99 -4.90
C VAL A 90 1.04 -16.43 -4.78
N THR A 91 0.13 -17.36 -5.07
CA THR A 91 0.44 -18.79 -5.06
C THR A 91 1.15 -19.15 -6.36
N CYS A 92 2.41 -19.59 -6.24
CA CYS A 92 3.16 -20.18 -7.34
C CYS A 92 3.40 -21.67 -7.04
N HIS A 93 3.03 -22.56 -7.96
CA HIS A 93 3.32 -23.98 -7.83
C HIS A 93 4.84 -24.21 -7.80
N SER A 94 5.32 -25.01 -6.86
CA SER A 94 6.75 -25.33 -6.72
C SER A 94 6.89 -26.77 -6.21
N GLU A 95 7.66 -27.60 -6.91
CA GLU A 95 7.96 -29.01 -6.58
C GLU A 95 8.97 -29.19 -5.42
N LYS A 96 9.22 -28.13 -4.64
CA LYS A 96 10.18 -28.18 -3.53
C LYS A 96 9.57 -28.92 -2.34
N ASP A 97 10.25 -29.94 -1.85
CA ASP A 97 9.90 -30.62 -0.60
C ASP A 97 10.24 -29.74 0.62
N GLN A 98 9.48 -29.91 1.71
CA GLN A 98 9.62 -29.19 3.00
C GLN A 98 9.30 -27.67 2.93
N VAL A 99 8.16 -27.30 2.34
CA VAL A 99 7.76 -25.88 2.30
C VAL A 99 7.30 -25.40 3.69
N ALA A 100 8.00 -24.40 4.23
CA ALA A 100 7.59 -23.72 5.46
C ALA A 100 6.26 -22.96 5.24
N PRO A 101 5.41 -22.82 6.28
CA PRO A 101 4.21 -22.01 6.18
C PRO A 101 4.55 -20.57 5.79
N THR A 102 3.67 -19.95 5.00
CA THR A 102 3.76 -18.51 4.70
C THR A 102 3.68 -17.71 6.00
N TYR A 103 4.11 -16.44 5.96
CA TYR A 103 4.00 -15.58 7.14
C TYR A 103 2.54 -15.36 7.60
N LYS A 104 1.54 -15.62 6.73
CA LYS A 104 0.09 -15.63 7.06
C LYS A 104 -0.41 -17.01 7.52
N GLY A 105 0.48 -17.98 7.74
CA GLY A 105 0.16 -19.32 8.23
C GLY A 105 -0.41 -20.30 7.19
N GLY A 106 -0.53 -19.91 5.91
CA GLY A 106 -0.98 -20.82 4.85
C GLY A 106 0.12 -21.77 4.36
N PHE A 107 -0.25 -22.97 3.93
CA PHE A 107 0.63 -24.00 3.34
C PHE A 107 0.33 -24.19 1.84
N TYR A 108 1.29 -24.74 1.10
CA TYR A 108 1.05 -25.28 -0.24
C TYR A 108 0.66 -26.76 -0.08
N VAL A 109 -0.51 -27.15 -0.59
CA VAL A 109 -0.91 -28.56 -0.65
C VAL A 109 -0.32 -29.14 -1.93
N ARG A 110 0.41 -30.25 -1.82
CA ARG A 110 0.82 -31.05 -2.96
C ARG A 110 -0.47 -31.58 -3.61
N ASP A 111 -0.70 -31.28 -4.88
CA ASP A 111 -1.81 -31.92 -5.61
C ASP A 111 -1.43 -33.38 -5.81
N GLU A 112 -1.73 -34.22 -4.84
CA GLU A 112 -1.63 -35.67 -4.97
C GLU A 112 -2.81 -36.12 -5.82
N ASN A 113 -2.70 -35.95 -7.14
CA ASN A 113 -3.58 -36.63 -8.07
C ASN A 113 -3.25 -38.14 -8.02
N PRO A 114 -4.08 -39.02 -7.44
CA PRO A 114 -3.93 -40.42 -7.75
C PRO A 114 -4.55 -40.59 -9.14
N MET A 115 -3.70 -40.73 -10.14
CA MET A 115 -4.10 -41.31 -11.42
C MET A 115 -4.85 -42.63 -11.13
N ILE A 116 -6.17 -42.60 -11.27
CA ILE A 116 -6.98 -43.80 -11.48
C ILE A 116 -7.38 -43.76 -12.94
N PHE A 117 -6.96 -44.78 -13.69
CA PHE A 117 -7.36 -45.04 -15.07
C PHE A 117 -8.87 -45.14 -15.22
#